data_AF-A0A812P3L3-F1
#
_entry.id   AF-A0A812P3L3-F1
#
_cell.length_a   1.000
_cell.length_b   1.000
_cell.length_c   1.000
_cell.angle_alpha   90.00
_cell.angle_beta   90.00
_cell.angle_gamma   90.00
#
_symmetry.space_group_name_H-M   'P 1'
#
loop_
_entity.id
_entity.type
_entity.pdbx_description
1 polymer ?
#
loop_
_entity_poly.entity_id
_entity_poly.type
_entity_poly.pdbx_seq_one_letter_code
_entity_poly.pdbx_strand_id
1 'polypeptide(L)'
;MEDVASHDNQIHDILDDIRDLKDQMKSSQSQLAFLLYNEADRQRTAVAGKVMVKNWWQYSDPNEQGKLLLMEHRETMINSIAAEAGISDKEITRFKFEHRRGKQLSPFTMVDLGDYALKQQLLESVSQKYDKKGIKEWSNEKLSQLQGGNNKDSVNGTIKIEPCISAFDRMQTEPLKAIMAVITKMTPTLQWKHSWKHLTIQNTETGEYIAWLAYDHLEGMAKIYVNNTLYSARAFEDEFITAYGNIMSRKVIGNKGKGKGLVSLCNVGRSRCILPFRSAGAEKLGEGPHGSFASCHF
;
A
#
# COMPACT_ATOMS: atom_id res chain seq x y z
N MET A 1 9.74 -17.59 -63.53
CA MET A 1 8.64 -18.18 -62.75
C MET A 1 9.13 -18.78 -61.42
N GLU A 2 10.41 -19.16 -61.29
CA GLU A 2 10.97 -19.67 -60.03
C GLU A 2 11.16 -18.59 -58.93
N ASP A 3 11.44 -17.33 -59.28
CA ASP A 3 11.63 -16.27 -58.28
C ASP A 3 10.37 -15.88 -57.49
N VAL A 4 9.18 -16.00 -58.10
CA VAL A 4 7.91 -15.61 -57.46
C VAL A 4 7.52 -16.62 -56.37
N ALA A 5 7.70 -17.92 -56.64
CA ALA A 5 7.43 -18.97 -55.67
C ALA A 5 8.40 -18.94 -54.48
N SER A 6 9.64 -18.48 -54.69
CA SER A 6 10.64 -18.30 -53.64
C SER A 6 10.25 -17.15 -52.68
N HIS A 7 9.74 -16.04 -53.21
CA HIS A 7 9.31 -14.90 -52.40
C HIS A 7 8.01 -15.18 -51.63
N ASP A 8 7.08 -15.93 -52.21
CA ASP A 8 5.84 -16.34 -51.52
C ASP A 8 6.13 -17.26 -50.32
N ASN A 9 7.09 -18.19 -50.45
CA ASN A 9 7.53 -19.04 -49.35
C ASN A 9 8.20 -18.23 -48.23
N GLN A 10 9.04 -17.25 -48.57
CA GLN A 10 9.66 -16.37 -47.57
C GLN A 10 8.63 -15.49 -46.85
N ILE A 11 7.58 -15.03 -47.53
CA ILE A 11 6.49 -14.26 -46.90
C ILE A 11 5.70 -15.15 -45.94
N HIS A 12 5.45 -16.42 -46.31
CA HIS A 12 4.80 -17.39 -45.42
C HIS A 12 5.62 -17.68 -44.16
N ASP A 13 6.92 -17.92 -44.29
CA ASP A 13 7.82 -18.15 -43.15
C ASP A 13 7.83 -16.94 -42.21
N ILE A 14 7.88 -15.71 -42.75
CA ILE A 14 7.82 -14.48 -41.95
C ILE A 14 6.47 -14.34 -41.22
N LEU A 15 5.35 -14.72 -41.85
CA LEU A 15 4.04 -14.65 -41.22
C LEU A 15 3.89 -15.66 -40.08
N ASP A 16 4.47 -16.85 -40.23
CA ASP A 16 4.50 -17.87 -39.19
C ASP A 16 5.41 -17.45 -38.03
N ASP A 17 6.59 -16.88 -38.31
CA ASP A 17 7.48 -16.31 -37.30
C ASP A 17 6.79 -15.18 -36.51
N ILE A 18 6.06 -14.28 -37.19
CA ILE A 18 5.28 -13.21 -36.54
C ILE A 18 4.18 -13.80 -35.64
N ARG A 19 3.56 -14.91 -36.06
CA ARG A 19 2.52 -15.59 -35.29
C ARG A 19 3.10 -16.25 -34.04
N ASP A 20 4.23 -16.92 -34.18
CA ASP A 20 4.94 -17.57 -33.08
C ASP A 20 5.44 -16.54 -32.08
N LEU A 21 5.99 -15.41 -32.54
CA LEU A 21 6.36 -14.29 -31.68
C LEU A 21 5.16 -13.72 -30.93
N LYS A 22 4.01 -13.58 -31.60
CA LYS A 22 2.77 -13.10 -30.97
C LYS A 22 2.27 -14.07 -29.89
N ASP A 23 2.37 -15.37 -30.10
CA ASP A 23 1.92 -16.37 -29.13
C ASP A 23 2.93 -16.54 -27.98
N GLN A 24 4.23 -16.42 -28.25
CA GLN A 24 5.26 -16.30 -27.21
C GLN A 24 5.05 -15.05 -26.35
N MET A 25 4.71 -13.92 -26.95
CA MET A 25 4.40 -12.69 -26.23
C MET A 25 3.21 -12.87 -25.28
N LYS A 26 2.11 -13.49 -25.75
CA LYS A 26 0.95 -13.78 -24.89
C LYS A 26 1.30 -14.72 -23.74
N SER A 27 2.14 -15.71 -24.00
CA SER A 27 2.63 -16.64 -22.98
C SER A 27 3.43 -15.92 -21.90
N SER A 28 4.38 -15.07 -22.30
CA SER A 28 5.19 -14.24 -21.39
C SER A 28 4.33 -13.29 -20.54
N GLN A 29 3.35 -12.62 -21.15
CA GLN A 29 2.39 -11.77 -20.42
C GLN A 29 1.61 -12.58 -19.36
N SER A 30 1.19 -13.79 -19.71
CA SER A 30 0.45 -14.67 -18.79
C SER A 30 1.32 -15.14 -17.62
N GLN A 31 2.58 -15.47 -17.88
CA GLN A 31 3.55 -15.85 -16.84
C GLN A 31 3.84 -14.70 -15.88
N LEU A 32 4.02 -13.48 -16.41
CA LEU A 32 4.23 -12.30 -15.58
C LEU A 32 3.02 -11.99 -14.70
N ALA A 33 1.81 -12.04 -15.27
CA ALA A 33 0.57 -11.84 -14.52
C ALA A 33 0.40 -12.88 -13.39
N PHE A 34 0.85 -14.12 -13.62
CA PHE A 34 0.86 -15.18 -12.62
C PHE A 34 1.86 -14.91 -11.48
N LEU A 35 3.09 -14.51 -11.78
CA LEU A 35 4.09 -14.17 -10.77
C LEU A 35 3.64 -13.01 -9.88
N LEU A 36 3.07 -11.97 -10.49
CA LEU A 36 2.52 -10.82 -9.76
C LEU A 36 1.35 -11.22 -8.86
N TYR A 37 0.49 -12.13 -9.34
CA TYR A 37 -0.61 -12.65 -8.53
C TYR A 37 -0.10 -13.40 -7.30
N ASN A 38 0.87 -14.30 -7.48
CA ASN A 38 1.44 -15.06 -6.36
C ASN A 38 2.12 -14.16 -5.35
N GLU A 39 2.80 -13.11 -5.81
CA GLU A 39 3.39 -12.13 -4.92
C GLU A 39 2.28 -11.40 -4.14
N ALA A 40 1.27 -10.83 -4.80
CA ALA A 40 0.16 -10.17 -4.12
C ALA A 40 -0.56 -11.09 -3.10
N ASP A 41 -0.72 -12.38 -3.42
CA ASP A 41 -1.34 -13.37 -2.54
C ASP A 41 -0.44 -13.73 -1.34
N ARG A 42 0.87 -13.86 -1.56
CA ARG A 42 1.88 -14.01 -0.51
C ARG A 42 1.85 -12.82 0.45
N GLN A 43 1.77 -11.61 -0.10
CA GLN A 43 1.68 -10.38 0.70
C GLN A 43 0.37 -10.30 1.49
N ARG A 44 -0.76 -10.67 0.87
CA ARG A 44 -2.06 -10.73 1.53
C ARG A 44 -2.06 -11.73 2.68
N THR A 45 -1.43 -12.88 2.48
CA THR A 45 -1.23 -13.91 3.52
C THR A 45 -0.36 -13.37 4.66
N ALA A 46 0.70 -12.62 4.35
CA ALA A 46 1.59 -12.03 5.36
C ALA A 46 0.91 -10.99 6.27
N VAL A 47 -0.20 -10.38 5.84
CA VAL A 47 -1.01 -9.46 6.65
C VAL A 47 -2.31 -10.08 7.16
N ALA A 48 -2.57 -11.35 6.83
CA ALA A 48 -3.85 -12.00 7.08
C ALA A 48 -4.13 -12.24 8.56
N GLY A 49 -3.09 -12.48 9.36
CA GLY A 49 -3.16 -12.63 10.82
C GLY A 49 -2.93 -11.33 11.60
N LYS A 50 -2.84 -10.17 10.91
CA LYS A 50 -2.48 -8.90 11.55
C LYS A 50 -3.69 -8.00 11.80
N VAL A 51 -3.66 -7.26 12.92
CA VAL A 51 -4.57 -6.15 13.19
C VAL A 51 -3.82 -4.85 13.41
N MET A 52 -4.48 -3.74 13.08
CA MET A 52 -4.01 -2.40 13.35
C MET A 52 -4.85 -1.82 14.48
N VAL A 53 -4.17 -1.41 15.54
CA VAL A 53 -4.76 -0.76 16.72
C VAL A 53 -4.42 0.71 16.68
N LYS A 54 -5.43 1.56 16.61
CA LYS A 54 -5.27 2.99 16.37
C LYS A 54 -5.99 3.85 17.40
N ASN A 55 -5.66 5.13 17.36
CA ASN A 55 -6.33 6.19 18.10
C ASN A 55 -6.00 6.28 19.59
N TRP A 56 -4.77 5.87 19.93
CA TRP A 56 -4.18 6.05 21.25
C TRP A 56 -4.11 7.52 21.67
N TRP A 57 -4.06 7.78 22.97
CA TRP A 57 -3.68 9.07 23.51
C TRP A 57 -2.29 9.49 23.02
N GLN A 58 -2.13 10.80 22.82
CA GLN A 58 -0.88 11.42 22.41
C GLN A 58 -0.17 11.97 23.63
N TYR A 59 1.15 11.84 23.63
CA TYR A 59 2.04 12.35 24.66
C TYR A 59 3.14 13.16 23.99
N SER A 60 3.53 14.29 24.59
CA SER A 60 4.59 15.15 24.06
C SER A 60 5.92 14.41 24.15
N ASP A 61 6.60 14.23 23.00
CA ASP A 61 7.92 13.59 22.80
C ASP A 61 8.54 13.00 24.08
N PRO A 62 8.05 11.84 24.53
CA PRO A 62 8.53 11.25 25.77
C PRO A 62 9.99 10.83 25.62
N ASN A 63 10.74 10.89 26.72
CA ASN A 63 12.07 10.29 26.79
C ASN A 63 12.00 8.77 26.52
N GLU A 64 13.14 8.10 26.32
CA GLU A 64 13.15 6.66 25.98
C GLU A 64 12.41 5.80 27.01
N GLN A 65 12.48 6.15 28.30
CA GLN A 65 11.75 5.44 29.35
C GLN A 65 10.22 5.62 29.23
N GLY A 66 9.77 6.84 28.92
CA GLY A 66 8.36 7.11 28.64
C GLY A 66 7.86 6.42 27.38
N LYS A 67 8.72 6.28 26.34
CA LYS A 67 8.38 5.49 25.15
C LYS A 67 8.18 4.01 25.48
N LEU A 68 9.07 3.41 26.27
CA LEU A 68 8.95 2.02 26.71
C LEU A 68 7.67 1.82 27.52
N LEU A 69 7.39 2.71 28.46
CA LEU A 69 6.17 2.67 29.26
C LEU A 69 4.89 2.74 28.42
N LEU A 70 4.88 3.57 27.37
CA LEU A 70 3.76 3.64 26.42
C LEU A 70 3.61 2.37 25.58
N MET A 71 4.73 1.76 25.16
CA MET A 71 4.70 0.48 24.44
C MET A 71 4.10 -0.61 25.34
N GLU A 72 4.63 -0.78 26.55
CA GLU A 72 4.12 -1.74 27.54
C GLU A 72 2.63 -1.54 27.85
N HIS A 73 2.19 -0.29 28.00
CA HIS A 73 0.79 0.02 28.23
C HIS A 73 -0.10 -0.45 27.07
N ARG A 74 0.30 -0.14 25.84
CA ARG A 74 -0.44 -0.54 24.63
C ARG A 74 -0.50 -2.06 24.49
N GLU A 75 0.62 -2.75 24.71
CA GLU A 75 0.67 -4.22 24.69
C GLU A 75 -0.24 -4.82 25.76
N THR A 76 -0.18 -4.31 27.00
CA THR A 76 -1.04 -4.76 28.11
C THR A 76 -2.52 -4.59 27.79
N MET A 77 -2.90 -3.44 27.25
CA MET A 77 -4.25 -3.18 26.77
C MET A 77 -4.70 -4.22 25.73
N ILE A 78 -3.89 -4.45 24.71
CA ILE A 78 -4.23 -5.37 23.62
C ILE A 78 -4.32 -6.80 24.15
N ASN A 79 -3.40 -7.22 25.02
CA ASN A 79 -3.40 -8.54 25.64
C ASN A 79 -4.65 -8.75 26.50
N SER A 80 -5.09 -7.75 27.27
CA SER A 80 -6.34 -7.82 28.03
C SER A 80 -7.56 -8.02 27.11
N ILE A 81 -7.63 -7.26 26.02
CA ILE A 81 -8.72 -7.39 25.03
C ILE A 81 -8.70 -8.78 24.37
N ALA A 82 -7.51 -9.31 24.09
CA ALA A 82 -7.35 -10.66 23.53
C ALA A 82 -7.77 -11.77 24.51
N ALA A 83 -7.40 -11.65 25.79
CA ALA A 83 -7.84 -12.56 26.83
C ALA A 83 -9.37 -12.50 27.01
N GLU A 84 -9.97 -11.30 26.98
CA GLU A 84 -11.42 -11.13 26.97
C GLU A 84 -12.09 -11.73 25.74
N ALA A 85 -11.38 -11.85 24.61
CA ALA A 85 -11.86 -12.53 23.41
C ALA A 85 -11.71 -14.07 23.48
N GLY A 86 -11.18 -14.61 24.58
CA GLY A 86 -10.99 -16.05 24.77
C GLY A 86 -9.75 -16.61 24.08
N ILE A 87 -8.79 -15.76 23.71
CA ILE A 87 -7.48 -16.20 23.21
C ILE A 87 -6.63 -16.62 24.41
N SER A 88 -5.96 -17.78 24.31
CA SER A 88 -5.20 -18.30 25.44
C SER A 88 -3.93 -17.49 25.72
N ASP A 89 -3.48 -17.44 26.97
CA ASP A 89 -2.22 -16.76 27.33
C ASP A 89 -1.01 -17.29 26.55
N LYS A 90 -1.01 -18.59 26.22
CA LYS A 90 0.03 -19.21 25.40
C LYS A 90 0.06 -18.67 23.97
N GLU A 91 -1.09 -18.27 23.43
CA GLU A 91 -1.18 -17.64 22.12
C GLU A 91 -0.86 -16.15 22.20
N ILE A 92 -1.36 -15.45 23.24
CA ILE A 92 -1.08 -14.03 23.48
C ILE A 92 0.42 -13.78 23.64
N THR A 93 1.16 -14.65 24.35
CA THR A 93 2.62 -14.54 24.47
C THR A 93 3.38 -14.66 23.15
N ARG A 94 2.73 -15.12 22.08
CA ARG A 94 3.33 -15.21 20.73
C ARG A 94 3.04 -13.99 19.87
N PHE A 95 2.22 -13.05 20.33
CA PHE A 95 1.93 -11.84 19.59
C PHE A 95 3.20 -11.02 19.36
N LYS A 96 3.31 -10.42 18.18
CA LYS A 96 4.41 -9.51 17.87
C LYS A 96 3.85 -8.11 17.68
N PHE A 97 4.45 -7.15 18.38
CA PHE A 97 4.00 -5.77 18.37
C PHE A 97 4.99 -4.87 17.64
N GLU A 98 4.46 -3.98 16.82
CA GLU A 98 5.22 -2.95 16.13
C GLU A 98 4.59 -1.57 16.42
N HIS A 99 5.33 -0.76 17.17
CA HIS A 99 4.85 0.53 17.69
C HIS A 99 5.54 1.75 17.10
N ARG A 100 6.61 1.60 16.32
CA ARG A 100 7.48 2.72 15.91
C ARG A 100 7.32 3.06 14.44
N ARG A 101 7.40 4.36 14.12
CA ARG A 101 7.68 4.84 12.76
C ARG A 101 8.92 5.72 12.82
N GLY A 102 10.08 5.17 12.49
CA GLY A 102 11.36 5.88 12.65
C GLY A 102 11.72 6.17 14.12
N LYS A 103 12.08 7.42 14.44
CA LYS A 103 12.55 7.83 15.78
C LYS A 103 11.44 8.07 16.81
N GLN A 104 10.18 8.14 16.37
CA GLN A 104 9.02 8.45 17.21
C GLN A 104 8.07 7.25 17.33
N LEU A 105 7.29 7.25 18.42
CA LEU A 105 6.23 6.28 18.62
C LEU A 105 5.09 6.58 17.64
N SER A 106 4.64 5.56 16.91
CA SER A 106 3.54 5.67 15.96
C SER A 106 2.22 5.93 16.71
N PRO A 107 1.27 6.69 16.14
CA PRO A 107 -0.10 6.77 16.64
C PRO A 107 -0.89 5.47 16.41
N PHE A 108 -0.27 4.47 15.79
CA PHE A 108 -0.81 3.16 15.51
C PHE A 108 0.08 2.08 16.16
N THR A 109 -0.48 0.92 16.41
CA THR A 109 0.25 -0.28 16.81
C THR A 109 -0.21 -1.42 15.94
N MET A 110 0.72 -2.02 15.22
CA MET A 110 0.48 -3.22 14.43
C MET A 110 0.72 -4.42 15.33
N VAL A 111 -0.20 -5.38 15.27
CA VAL A 111 -0.13 -6.61 16.07
C VAL A 111 -0.23 -7.79 15.12
N ASP A 112 0.77 -8.65 15.15
CA ASP A 112 0.74 -9.93 14.48
C ASP A 112 0.27 -11.00 15.46
N LEU A 113 -0.92 -11.54 15.23
CA LEU A 113 -1.50 -12.59 16.05
C LEU A 113 -1.02 -13.98 15.63
N GLY A 114 -0.26 -14.08 14.54
CA GLY A 114 0.26 -15.33 13.99
C GLY A 114 -0.74 -16.13 13.14
N ASP A 115 -2.05 -15.96 13.35
CA ASP A 115 -3.09 -16.70 12.65
C ASP A 115 -4.30 -15.82 12.27
N TYR A 116 -4.85 -16.08 11.09
CA TYR A 116 -6.12 -15.53 10.63
C TYR A 116 -7.28 -15.89 11.57
N ALA A 117 -7.31 -17.10 12.12
CA ALA A 117 -8.39 -17.54 13.01
C ALA A 117 -8.44 -16.71 14.30
N LEU A 118 -7.29 -16.52 14.95
CA LEU A 118 -7.16 -15.68 16.14
C LEU A 118 -7.55 -14.22 15.87
N LYS A 119 -7.18 -13.70 14.69
CA LYS A 119 -7.63 -12.37 14.25
C LYS A 119 -9.14 -12.29 14.11
N GLN A 120 -9.80 -13.29 13.51
CA GLN A 120 -11.26 -13.27 13.41
C GLN A 120 -11.93 -13.34 14.78
N GLN A 121 -11.47 -14.23 15.65
CA GLN A 121 -11.96 -14.34 17.02
C GLN A 121 -11.85 -13.00 17.77
N LEU A 122 -10.70 -12.32 17.66
CA LEU A 122 -10.50 -11.00 18.28
C LEU A 122 -11.49 -9.96 17.71
N LEU A 123 -11.58 -9.85 16.38
CA LEU A 123 -12.42 -8.84 15.73
C LEU A 123 -13.91 -9.07 15.97
N GLU A 124 -14.36 -10.32 15.98
CA GLU A 124 -15.73 -10.70 16.31
C GLU A 124 -16.08 -10.36 17.76
N SER A 125 -15.21 -10.74 18.71
CA SER A 125 -15.38 -10.39 20.13
C SER A 125 -15.46 -8.88 20.32
N VAL A 126 -14.56 -8.12 19.67
CA VAL A 126 -14.55 -6.66 19.75
C VAL A 126 -15.84 -6.07 19.20
N SER A 127 -16.34 -6.57 18.07
CA SER A 127 -17.59 -6.10 17.47
C SER A 127 -18.84 -6.47 18.29
N GLN A 128 -18.78 -7.52 19.10
CA GLN A 128 -19.89 -7.94 19.96
C GLN A 128 -19.91 -7.16 21.28
N LYS A 129 -18.73 -6.91 21.87
CA LYS A 129 -18.60 -6.31 23.21
C LYS A 129 -18.56 -4.79 23.22
N TYR A 130 -18.02 -4.16 22.18
CA TYR A 130 -17.80 -2.71 22.17
C TYR A 130 -18.63 -2.01 21.09
N ASP A 131 -19.05 -0.79 21.39
CA ASP A 131 -19.77 0.07 20.45
C ASP A 131 -18.84 0.48 19.28
N LYS A 132 -19.44 0.86 18.14
CA LYS A 132 -18.75 1.38 16.94
C LYS A 132 -17.88 2.60 17.23
N LYS A 133 -18.10 3.27 18.35
CA LYS A 133 -17.28 4.39 18.82
C LYS A 133 -15.85 3.93 19.15
N GLY A 134 -15.67 2.70 19.63
CA GLY A 134 -14.38 2.08 19.97
C GLY A 134 -14.24 1.78 21.46
N ILE A 135 -13.04 1.35 21.85
CA ILE A 135 -12.69 0.92 23.21
C ILE A 135 -12.04 2.09 23.93
N LYS A 136 -12.54 2.48 25.10
CA LYS A 136 -11.92 3.57 25.86
C LYS A 136 -10.55 3.14 26.39
N GLU A 137 -9.51 3.91 26.09
CA GLU A 137 -8.18 3.71 26.67
C GLU A 137 -8.26 3.91 28.19
N TRP A 138 -7.84 2.91 28.96
CA TRP A 138 -7.85 3.00 30.42
C TRP A 138 -6.59 3.69 30.91
N SER A 139 -6.75 4.56 31.91
CA SER A 139 -5.63 5.28 32.50
C SER A 139 -4.73 4.35 33.29
N ASN A 140 -3.42 4.52 33.13
CA ASN A 140 -2.40 3.88 33.97
C ASN A 140 -1.74 4.97 34.83
N GLU A 141 -1.66 4.77 36.15
CA GLU A 141 -1.07 5.73 37.10
C GLU A 141 0.35 6.12 36.72
N LYS A 142 1.13 5.20 36.12
CA LYS A 142 2.49 5.45 35.65
C LYS A 142 2.53 6.46 34.49
N LEU A 143 1.46 6.56 33.70
CA LEU A 143 1.34 7.50 32.58
C LEU A 143 1.01 8.92 33.03
N SER A 144 0.57 9.13 34.27
CA SER A 144 0.26 10.46 34.81
C SER A 144 1.49 11.37 34.88
N GLN A 145 2.68 10.78 34.86
CA GLN A 145 3.97 11.47 34.86
C GLN A 145 4.37 11.98 33.46
N LEU A 146 3.69 11.53 32.39
CA LEU A 146 3.97 11.96 31.03
C LEU A 146 3.15 13.21 30.69
N GLN A 147 3.79 14.16 30.01
CA GLN A 147 3.09 15.35 29.55
C GLN A 147 2.14 14.98 28.40
N GLY A 148 0.85 15.29 28.58
CA GLY A 148 -0.17 15.07 27.56
C GLY A 148 0.08 15.92 26.31
N GLY A 149 -0.16 15.33 25.14
CA GLY A 149 -0.11 16.02 23.85
C GLY A 149 -1.44 16.72 23.52
N ASN A 150 -1.75 16.85 22.22
CA ASN A 150 -3.01 17.43 21.73
C ASN A 150 -4.18 16.42 21.82
N ASN A 151 -4.52 16.06 23.05
CA ASN A 151 -5.59 15.14 23.38
C ASN A 151 -6.94 15.87 23.38
N LYS A 152 -7.91 15.33 22.64
CA LYS A 152 -9.31 15.78 22.62
C LYS A 152 -10.22 14.58 22.75
N ASP A 153 -11.17 14.67 23.68
CA ASP A 153 -12.24 13.69 23.80
C ASP A 153 -12.97 13.53 22.45
N SER A 154 -13.29 12.29 22.08
CA SER A 154 -13.81 11.86 20.77
C SER A 154 -12.85 11.89 19.58
N VAL A 155 -11.66 12.49 19.71
CA VAL A 155 -10.62 12.45 18.67
C VAL A 155 -9.63 11.33 18.97
N ASN A 156 -9.05 11.29 20.16
CA ASN A 156 -8.04 10.31 20.62
C ASN A 156 -8.48 9.66 21.95
N GLY A 157 -7.81 8.57 22.37
CA GLY A 157 -8.15 7.81 23.59
C GLY A 157 -9.35 6.86 23.44
N THR A 158 -9.91 6.75 22.23
CA THR A 158 -10.95 5.78 21.88
C THR A 158 -10.39 4.85 20.81
N ILE A 159 -9.84 3.73 21.27
CA ILE A 159 -9.07 2.76 20.51
C ILE A 159 -9.98 2.04 19.51
N LYS A 160 -9.47 1.83 18.31
CA LYS A 160 -10.11 1.01 17.27
C LYS A 160 -9.17 -0.07 16.82
N ILE A 161 -9.69 -1.30 16.72
CA ILE A 161 -8.98 -2.46 16.21
C ILE A 161 -9.56 -2.78 14.84
N GLU A 162 -8.73 -2.75 13.80
CA GLU A 162 -9.14 -2.95 12.42
C GLU A 162 -8.28 -4.03 11.74
N PRO A 163 -8.85 -4.84 10.82
CA PRO A 163 -8.07 -5.82 10.08
C PRO A 163 -7.07 -5.13 9.14
N CYS A 164 -5.81 -5.58 9.17
CA CYS A 164 -4.76 -5.04 8.30
C CYS A 164 -5.05 -5.28 6.81
N ILE A 165 -5.74 -6.36 6.45
CA ILE A 165 -6.14 -6.65 5.05
C ILE A 165 -6.93 -5.47 4.46
N SER A 166 -7.84 -4.84 5.22
CA SER A 166 -8.63 -3.72 4.70
C SER A 166 -7.81 -2.44 4.46
N ALA A 167 -6.78 -2.22 5.28
CA ALA A 167 -5.82 -1.14 5.10
C ALA A 167 -4.82 -1.47 3.97
N PHE A 168 -4.42 -2.74 3.84
CA PHE A 168 -3.56 -3.27 2.80
C PHE A 168 -4.23 -3.17 1.41
N ASP A 169 -5.47 -3.64 1.27
CA ASP A 169 -6.26 -3.52 0.04
C ASP A 169 -6.43 -2.04 -0.34
N ARG A 170 -6.56 -1.14 0.65
CA ARG A 170 -6.55 0.32 0.39
C ARG A 170 -5.18 0.83 -0.04
N MET A 171 -4.11 0.47 0.66
CA MET A 171 -2.75 0.87 0.29
C MET A 171 -2.40 0.42 -1.13
N GLN A 172 -2.86 -0.75 -1.55
CA GLN A 172 -2.65 -1.26 -2.90
C GLN A 172 -3.52 -0.57 -3.96
N THR A 173 -4.76 -0.23 -3.64
CA THR A 173 -5.71 0.30 -4.64
C THR A 173 -5.61 1.81 -4.85
N GLU A 174 -5.11 2.59 -3.88
CA GLU A 174 -5.11 4.06 -3.98
C GLU A 174 -4.09 4.60 -5.00
N PRO A 175 -2.83 4.15 -5.03
CA PRO A 175 -1.92 4.49 -6.13
C PRO A 175 -2.41 4.01 -7.49
N LEU A 176 -3.07 2.85 -7.60
CA LEU A 176 -3.66 2.46 -8.89
C LEU A 176 -4.73 3.46 -9.35
N LYS A 177 -5.55 3.99 -8.43
CA LYS A 177 -6.50 5.08 -8.75
C LYS A 177 -5.80 6.37 -9.16
N ALA A 178 -4.66 6.70 -8.55
CA ALA A 178 -3.86 7.85 -8.96
C ALA A 178 -3.32 7.65 -10.39
N ILE A 179 -2.77 6.47 -10.71
CA ILE A 179 -2.31 6.10 -12.06
C ILE A 179 -3.47 6.24 -13.06
N MET A 180 -4.66 5.74 -12.75
CA MET A 180 -5.85 5.89 -13.61
C MET A 180 -6.19 7.36 -13.87
N ALA A 181 -6.11 8.20 -12.84
CA ALA A 181 -6.35 9.64 -12.96
C ALA A 181 -5.29 10.33 -13.85
N VAL A 182 -4.02 9.93 -13.73
CA VAL A 182 -2.92 10.43 -14.57
C VAL A 182 -3.14 10.04 -16.03
N ILE A 183 -3.44 8.77 -16.32
CA ILE A 183 -3.71 8.29 -17.68
C ILE A 183 -4.90 9.05 -18.29
N THR A 184 -5.99 9.21 -17.53
CA THR A 184 -7.17 9.97 -17.98
C THR A 184 -6.85 11.42 -18.28
N LYS A 185 -5.94 12.04 -17.52
CA LYS A 185 -5.52 13.43 -17.72
C LYS A 185 -4.57 13.59 -18.91
N MET A 186 -3.54 12.74 -19.00
CA MET A 186 -2.49 12.85 -20.00
C MET A 186 -2.93 12.32 -21.37
N THR A 187 -3.84 11.35 -21.40
CA THR A 187 -4.32 10.71 -22.64
C THR A 187 -5.82 10.40 -22.55
N PRO A 188 -6.69 11.42 -22.57
CA PRO A 188 -8.13 11.28 -22.30
C PRO A 188 -8.88 10.41 -23.33
N THR A 189 -8.33 10.24 -24.54
CA THR A 189 -8.92 9.43 -25.61
C THR A 189 -8.57 7.95 -25.51
N LEU A 190 -7.57 7.58 -24.71
CA LEU A 190 -7.11 6.21 -24.58
C LEU A 190 -8.15 5.37 -23.82
N GLN A 191 -8.66 4.32 -24.47
CA GLN A 191 -9.56 3.37 -23.83
C GLN A 191 -8.75 2.33 -23.07
N TRP A 192 -9.04 2.19 -21.78
CA TRP A 192 -8.30 1.28 -20.92
C TRP A 192 -9.22 0.51 -19.98
N LYS A 193 -8.73 -0.65 -19.55
CA LYS A 193 -9.32 -1.47 -18.48
C LYS A 193 -8.29 -1.68 -17.39
N HIS A 194 -8.71 -1.74 -16.14
CA HIS A 194 -7.84 -2.01 -15.00
C HIS A 194 -8.16 -3.37 -14.36
N SER A 195 -7.17 -3.92 -13.66
CA SER A 195 -7.36 -5.09 -12.80
C SER A 195 -6.91 -4.74 -11.39
N TRP A 196 -7.86 -4.72 -10.44
CA TRP A 196 -7.53 -4.60 -9.01
C TRP A 196 -6.75 -5.80 -8.50
N LYS A 197 -7.00 -6.99 -9.08
CA LYS A 197 -6.34 -8.24 -8.70
C LYS A 197 -4.86 -8.25 -9.10
N HIS A 198 -4.56 -7.72 -10.30
CA HIS A 198 -3.20 -7.73 -10.84
C HIS A 198 -2.51 -6.36 -10.75
N LEU A 199 -3.18 -5.34 -10.21
CA LEU A 199 -2.69 -3.96 -10.12
C LEU A 199 -2.15 -3.41 -11.45
N THR A 200 -2.87 -3.69 -12.54
CA THR A 200 -2.47 -3.33 -13.91
C THR A 200 -3.53 -2.49 -14.61
N ILE A 201 -3.09 -1.72 -15.61
CA ILE A 201 -3.94 -1.00 -16.56
C ILE A 201 -3.50 -1.41 -17.96
N GLN A 202 -4.47 -1.80 -18.79
CA GLN A 202 -4.27 -2.29 -20.15
C GLN A 202 -5.08 -1.46 -21.13
N ASN A 203 -4.53 -1.27 -22.33
CA ASN A 203 -5.26 -0.76 -23.46
C ASN A 203 -6.34 -1.78 -23.86
N THR A 204 -7.57 -1.33 -24.03
CA THR A 204 -8.71 -2.20 -24.35
C THR A 204 -8.62 -2.79 -25.76
N GLU A 205 -8.02 -2.06 -26.70
CA GLU A 205 -7.93 -2.44 -28.11
C GLU A 205 -6.73 -3.36 -28.37
N THR A 206 -5.55 -2.99 -27.88
CA THR A 206 -4.31 -3.74 -28.15
C THR A 206 -4.06 -4.85 -27.12
N GLY A 207 -4.67 -4.75 -25.94
CA GLY A 207 -4.38 -5.62 -24.80
C GLY A 207 -3.01 -5.33 -24.16
N GLU A 208 -2.25 -4.38 -24.69
CA GLU A 208 -0.96 -4.00 -24.17
C GLU A 208 -1.10 -3.29 -22.84
N TYR A 209 -0.08 -3.45 -22.02
CA TYR A 209 -0.05 -2.81 -20.74
C TYR A 209 0.38 -1.34 -20.83
N ILE A 210 -0.38 -0.50 -20.15
CA ILE A 210 -0.16 0.94 -20.08
C ILE A 210 0.67 1.29 -18.83
N ALA A 211 0.25 0.75 -17.69
CA ALA A 211 0.95 0.94 -16.42
C ALA A 211 0.71 -0.23 -15.44
N TRP A 212 1.69 -0.53 -14.61
CA TRP A 212 1.64 -1.51 -13.53
C TRP A 212 2.10 -0.93 -12.20
N LEU A 213 1.55 -1.47 -11.14
CA LEU A 213 1.91 -1.11 -9.78
C LEU A 213 2.33 -2.37 -9.01
N ALA A 214 3.58 -2.39 -8.55
CA ALA A 214 4.12 -3.41 -7.68
C ALA A 214 4.40 -2.81 -6.31
N TYR A 215 3.92 -3.46 -5.24
CA TYR A 215 4.24 -3.05 -3.88
C TYR A 215 5.31 -3.93 -3.28
N ASP A 216 6.26 -3.31 -2.62
CA ASP A 216 7.05 -3.94 -1.58
C ASP A 216 6.56 -3.44 -0.22
N HIS A 217 5.73 -4.24 0.44
CA HIS A 217 5.18 -3.92 1.75
C HIS A 217 6.20 -4.10 2.89
N LEU A 218 7.30 -4.83 2.68
CA LEU A 218 8.37 -4.97 3.69
C LEU A 218 9.17 -3.68 3.79
N GLU A 219 9.43 -3.06 2.64
CA GLU A 219 10.16 -1.78 2.56
C GLU A 219 9.22 -0.57 2.49
N GLY A 220 7.90 -0.81 2.40
CA GLY A 220 6.88 0.24 2.26
C GLY A 220 6.99 1.01 0.95
N MET A 221 7.58 0.41 -0.08
CA MET A 221 7.83 1.02 -1.39
C MET A 221 6.79 0.60 -2.41
N ALA A 222 6.49 1.52 -3.33
CA ALA A 222 5.65 1.24 -4.49
C ALA A 222 6.45 1.51 -5.75
N LYS A 223 6.49 0.55 -6.67
CA LYS A 223 7.11 0.71 -7.98
C LYS A 223 6.03 0.80 -9.04
N ILE A 224 6.10 1.85 -9.84
CA ILE A 224 5.19 2.05 -10.98
C ILE A 224 5.99 1.85 -12.25
N TYR A 225 5.53 0.91 -13.07
CA TYR A 225 6.04 0.68 -14.40
C TYR A 225 5.09 1.32 -15.39
N VAL A 226 5.62 2.15 -16.28
CA VAL A 226 4.84 2.82 -17.32
C VAL A 226 5.41 2.47 -18.69
N ASN A 227 4.51 2.36 -19.67
CA ASN A 227 4.93 2.11 -21.04
C ASN A 227 5.59 3.36 -21.64
N ASN A 228 6.89 3.30 -21.96
CA ASN A 228 7.63 4.47 -22.43
C ASN A 228 7.22 4.93 -23.84
N THR A 229 6.48 4.12 -24.59
CA THR A 229 5.92 4.56 -25.88
C THR A 229 4.77 5.55 -25.68
N LEU A 230 4.09 5.48 -24.52
CA LEU A 230 2.95 6.33 -24.19
C LEU A 230 3.34 7.49 -23.28
N TYR A 231 4.27 7.27 -22.35
CA TYR A 231 4.60 8.26 -21.31
C TYR A 231 6.09 8.38 -21.07
N SER A 232 6.55 9.62 -20.87
CA SER A 232 7.83 9.86 -20.21
C SER A 232 7.69 9.60 -18.71
N ALA A 233 8.62 8.82 -18.15
CA ALA A 233 8.67 8.48 -16.72
C ALA A 233 8.53 9.70 -15.80
N ARG A 234 9.26 10.78 -16.12
CA ARG A 234 9.30 12.00 -15.30
C ARG A 234 8.00 12.79 -15.35
N ALA A 235 7.42 12.94 -16.54
CA ALA A 235 6.13 13.61 -16.70
C ALA A 235 5.00 12.84 -16.01
N PHE A 236 5.05 11.51 -16.08
CA PHE A 236 4.09 10.64 -15.39
C PHE A 236 4.24 10.74 -13.87
N GLU A 237 5.46 10.76 -13.37
CA GLU A 237 5.77 10.93 -11.93
C GLU A 237 5.22 12.25 -11.38
N ASP A 238 5.46 13.39 -12.04
CA ASP A 238 4.98 14.69 -11.58
C ASP A 238 3.43 14.74 -11.46
N GLU A 239 2.75 14.18 -12.45
CA GLU A 239 1.30 14.06 -12.47
C GLU A 239 0.79 13.06 -11.42
N PHE A 240 1.49 11.95 -11.23
CA PHE A 240 1.17 10.95 -10.22
C PHE A 240 1.26 11.52 -8.81
N ILE A 241 2.34 12.25 -8.48
CA ILE A 241 2.51 12.89 -7.17
C ILE A 241 1.33 13.83 -6.88
N THR A 242 0.95 14.62 -7.88
CA THR A 242 -0.19 15.54 -7.78
C THR A 242 -1.51 14.79 -7.55
N ALA A 243 -1.79 13.78 -8.37
CA ALA A 243 -3.01 12.97 -8.28
C ALA A 243 -3.10 12.21 -6.94
N TYR A 244 -2.01 11.57 -6.53
CA TYR A 244 -1.95 10.81 -5.30
C TYR A 244 -2.04 11.69 -4.05
N GLY A 245 -1.35 12.84 -4.04
CA GLY A 245 -1.49 13.85 -2.97
C GLY A 245 -2.93 14.34 -2.80
N ASN A 246 -3.66 14.53 -3.90
CA ASN A 246 -5.09 14.89 -3.88
C ASN A 246 -5.99 13.78 -3.33
N ILE A 247 -5.67 12.50 -3.59
CA ILE A 247 -6.41 11.36 -3.05
C ILE A 247 -6.18 11.25 -1.53
N MET A 248 -4.92 11.36 -1.10
CA MET A 248 -4.56 11.22 0.31
C MET A 248 -5.10 12.37 1.16
N SER A 249 -5.05 13.62 0.67
CA SER A 249 -5.58 14.79 1.38
C SER A 249 -7.10 14.74 1.59
N ARG A 250 -7.86 14.11 0.68
CA ARG A 250 -9.33 13.95 0.83
C ARG A 250 -9.73 12.90 1.87
N LYS A 251 -8.84 11.96 2.23
CA LYS A 251 -9.17 10.85 3.13
C LYS A 251 -8.66 11.00 4.56
N VAL A 252 -7.68 11.87 4.81
CA VAL A 252 -7.19 12.14 6.18
C VAL A 252 -8.24 12.88 7.02
N ILE A 253 -9.21 13.53 6.38
CA ILE A 253 -10.34 14.16 7.07
C ILE A 253 -11.58 13.34 6.75
N GLY A 254 -11.97 12.47 7.69
CA GLY A 254 -13.33 11.98 7.75
C GLY A 254 -14.27 13.16 8.02
N ASN A 255 -14.62 13.92 6.99
CA ASN A 255 -15.72 14.86 7.02
C ASN A 255 -16.15 15.22 5.60
N LYS A 256 -17.42 14.93 5.29
CA LYS A 256 -18.19 15.71 4.31
C LYS A 256 -18.32 17.13 4.89
N GLY A 257 -17.36 18.00 4.61
CA GLY A 257 -17.38 19.38 5.07
C GLY A 257 -16.77 20.29 4.02
N LYS A 258 -17.59 21.17 3.44
CA LYS A 258 -17.14 22.31 2.64
C LYS A 258 -16.29 23.21 3.54
N GLY A 259 -14.98 23.19 3.38
CA GLY A 259 -14.07 24.09 4.05
C GLY A 259 -12.77 24.21 3.27
N LYS A 260 -12.50 25.41 2.74
CA LYS A 260 -11.17 25.77 2.21
C LYS A 260 -10.21 25.85 3.39
N GLY A 261 -9.59 24.73 3.74
CA GLY A 261 -8.48 24.66 4.69
C GLY A 261 -7.25 24.16 3.95
N LEU A 262 -6.29 25.05 3.71
CA LEU A 262 -4.97 24.71 3.22
C LEU A 262 -4.31 23.82 4.28
N VAL A 263 -4.37 22.49 4.11
CA VAL A 263 -3.58 21.58 4.93
C VAL A 263 -2.15 21.70 4.44
N SER A 264 -1.39 22.51 5.19
CA SER A 264 0.07 22.52 5.19
C SER A 264 0.59 21.08 5.22
N LEU A 265 1.05 20.59 4.06
CA LEU A 265 2.09 19.58 4.01
C LEU A 265 3.23 20.12 4.87
N CYS A 266 3.59 19.37 5.91
CA CYS A 266 4.60 19.71 6.90
C CYS A 266 5.74 20.55 6.31
N ASN A 267 5.77 21.84 6.65
CA ASN A 267 6.99 22.60 6.67
C ASN A 267 7.54 22.51 8.10
N VAL A 268 8.43 21.54 8.35
CA VAL A 268 9.33 21.57 9.50
C VAL A 268 10.72 21.24 9.00
N GLY A 269 11.51 22.30 8.82
CA GLY A 269 12.93 22.36 9.20
C GLY A 269 13.88 21.40 8.50
N ARG A 270 14.78 21.98 7.71
CA ARG A 270 16.10 21.44 7.33
C ARG A 270 16.64 20.44 8.37
N SER A 271 16.42 19.15 8.14
CA SER A 271 17.22 18.01 8.60
C SER A 271 16.56 16.73 8.11
N ARG A 272 16.88 16.37 6.85
CA ARG A 272 16.75 15.03 6.27
C ARG A 272 15.45 14.28 6.59
N CYS A 273 14.38 14.63 5.87
CA CYS A 273 13.42 13.61 5.46
C CYS A 273 14.16 12.65 4.53
N ILE A 274 14.74 11.59 5.08
CA ILE A 274 15.18 10.44 4.30
C ILE A 274 13.93 9.62 3.99
N LEU A 275 13.15 10.06 2.99
CA LEU A 275 12.80 9.10 1.94
C LEU A 275 14.17 8.70 1.38
N PRO A 276 14.52 7.42 1.19
CA PRO A 276 15.73 7.09 0.47
C PRO A 276 15.53 7.44 -1.01
N PHE A 277 15.41 8.74 -1.30
CA PHE A 277 15.86 9.38 -2.51
C PHE A 277 17.38 9.19 -2.56
N ARG A 278 17.80 8.05 -3.08
CA ARG A 278 18.87 8.09 -4.06
C ARG A 278 18.18 8.14 -5.40
N SER A 279 18.41 9.22 -6.14
CA SER A 279 18.40 9.14 -7.60
C SER A 279 19.51 8.16 -8.00
N ALA A 280 19.25 6.86 -7.89
CA ALA A 280 19.83 5.93 -8.83
C ALA A 280 19.09 6.21 -10.14
N GLY A 281 19.85 6.47 -11.20
CA GLY A 281 19.30 6.90 -12.48
C GLY A 281 18.20 5.98 -12.98
N ALA A 282 17.46 6.45 -13.98
CA ALA A 282 16.63 5.57 -14.80
C ALA A 282 17.50 4.40 -15.29
N GLU A 283 17.42 3.24 -14.64
CA GLU A 283 17.98 2.03 -15.19
C GLU A 283 17.04 1.60 -16.31
N LYS A 284 17.54 1.66 -17.54
CA LYS A 284 16.98 0.88 -18.63
C LYS A 284 17.05 -0.58 -18.18
N LEU A 285 15.93 -1.15 -17.77
CA LEU A 285 15.77 -2.60 -17.85
C LEU A 285 15.84 -2.93 -19.35
N GLY A 286 16.70 -3.90 -19.69
CA GLY A 286 17.19 -4.16 -21.05
C GLY A 286 16.11 -4.18 -22.13
N GLU A 287 16.54 -3.87 -23.35
CA GLU A 287 15.70 -3.88 -24.55
C GLU A 287 15.14 -5.29 -24.80
N GLY A 288 13.97 -5.57 -24.23
CA GLY A 288 13.12 -6.68 -24.63
C GLY A 288 12.21 -6.28 -25.80
N PRO A 289 11.61 -7.25 -26.51
CA PRO A 289 10.99 -7.02 -27.82
C PRO A 289 9.74 -6.12 -27.82
N HIS A 290 9.28 -5.68 -26.65
CA HIS A 290 8.05 -4.91 -26.50
C HIS A 290 8.25 -3.70 -25.58
N GLY A 291 8.84 -2.65 -26.16
CA GLY A 291 8.89 -1.33 -25.54
C GLY A 291 9.88 -1.22 -24.37
N SER A 292 10.53 -0.07 -24.27
CA SER A 292 11.26 0.27 -23.06
C SER A 292 10.23 0.55 -21.95
N PHE A 293 10.40 -0.06 -20.78
CA PHE A 293 9.67 0.33 -19.57
C PHE A 293 10.60 1.13 -18.68
N ALA A 294 10.12 2.28 -18.19
CA ALA A 294 10.82 3.02 -17.15
C ALA A 294 10.21 2.65 -15.79
N SER A 295 11.09 2.40 -14.83
CA SER A 295 10.71 2.19 -13.43
C SER A 295 10.84 3.50 -12.68
N CYS A 296 9.74 4.03 -12.16
CA CYS A 296 9.79 5.09 -11.16
C CYS A 296 9.76 4.45 -9.76
N HIS A 297 10.74 4.80 -8.93
CA HIS A 297 10.85 4.32 -7.55
C HIS A 297 10.25 5.37 -6.61
N PHE A 298 9.27 4.99 -5.79
CA PHE A 298 8.55 5.88 -4.87
C PHE A 298 8.62 5.40 -3.43
#